data_AF-A0A227J2E8-F1
#
_entry.id   AF-A0A227J2E8-F1
#
_cell.length_a   1.000
_cell.length_b   1.000
_cell.length_c   1.000
_cell.angle_alpha   90.00
_cell.angle_beta   90.00
_cell.angle_gamma   90.00
#
_symmetry.space_group_name_H-M   'P 1'
#
loop_
_entity.id
_entity.type
_entity.pdbx_description
1 polymer ?
#
loop_
_entity_poly.entity_id
_entity_poly.type
_entity_poly.pdbx_seq_one_letter_code
_entity_poly.pdbx_strand_id
1 'polypeptide(L)' 'MKLQQLKYIVEVVNHNLNVSATAESLYTSQPGISKQVRLLEDELGIQI' A
#
# COMPACT_ATOMS: atom_id res chain seq x y z
N MET A 1 -4.36 12.02 -5.44
CA MET A 1 -4.18 11.46 -4.09
C MET A 1 -5.49 10.98 -3.49
N LYS A 2 -5.50 9.75 -2.98
CA LYS A 2 -6.60 9.12 -2.25
C LYS A 2 -6.11 8.67 -0.88
N LEU A 3 -6.90 8.93 0.18
CA LEU A 3 -6.55 8.54 1.55
C LEU A 3 -6.30 7.03 1.70
N GLN A 4 -6.96 6.20 0.89
CA GLN A 4 -6.76 4.75 0.85
C GLN A 4 -5.30 4.37 0.54
N GLN A 5 -4.60 5.11 -0.32
CA GLN A 5 -3.20 4.83 -0.67
C GLN A 5 -2.30 5.01 0.56
N LEU A 6 -2.50 6.09 1.32
CA LEU A 6 -1.77 6.35 2.57
C LEU A 6 -2.08 5.28 3.63
N LYS A 7 -3.35 4.85 3.73
CA LYS A 7 -3.73 3.75 4.62
C LYS A 7 -2.94 2.47 4.30
N TYR A 8 -2.78 2.15 3.01
CA TYR A 8 -1.98 0.99 2.62
C TYR A 8 -0.50 1.13 3.01
N ILE A 9 0.12 2.32 2.88
CA ILE A 9 1.49 2.53 3.34
C ILE A 9 1.63 2.28 4.84
N VAL A 10 0.75 2.89 5.64
CA VAL A 10 0.78 2.73 7.10
C VAL A 10 0.62 1.26 7.48
N GLU A 11 -0.31 0.55 6.85
CA GLU A 11 -0.55 -0.86 7.15
C GLU A 11 0.60 -1.76 6.70
N VAL A 12 1.25 -1.48 5.57
CA VAL A 12 2.46 -2.20 5.15
C VAL A 12 3.57 -2.04 6.19
N VAL A 13 3.75 -0.83 6.75
CA VAL A 13 4.71 -0.59 7.84
C VAL A 13 4.31 -1.36 9.10
N ASN A 14 3.03 -1.35 9.48
CA ASN A 14 2.52 -2.08 10.65
C ASN A 14 2.71 -3.61 10.52
N HIS A 15 2.72 -4.14 9.30
CA HIS A 15 2.98 -5.55 9.00
C HIS A 15 4.45 -5.83 8.65
N ASN A 16 5.40 -5.02 9.14
CA ASN A 16 6.84 -5.21 8.95
C ASN A 16 7.25 -5.31 7.46
N LEU A 17 6.66 -4.45 6.62
CA LEU A 17 6.86 -4.42 5.16
C LEU A 17 6.37 -5.68 4.43
N ASN A 18 5.57 -6.52 5.07
CA ASN A 18 4.97 -7.69 4.45
C ASN A 18 3.65 -7.35 3.75
N VAL A 19 3.72 -7.14 2.44
CA VAL A 19 2.56 -6.74 1.61
C VAL A 19 1.50 -7.85 1.53
N SER A 20 1.89 -9.13 1.58
CA SER A 20 0.95 -10.26 1.57
C SER A 20 0.15 -10.32 2.88
N ALA A 21 0.81 -10.20 4.03
CA ALA A 21 0.15 -10.14 5.33
C ALA A 21 -0.77 -8.91 5.45
N THR A 22 -0.35 -7.78 4.87
CA THR A 22 -1.19 -6.56 4.82
C THR A 22 -2.45 -6.78 3.97
N ALA A 23 -2.34 -7.51 2.85
CA ALA A 23 -3.49 -7.80 2.02
C ALA A 23 -4.52 -8.68 2.74
N GLU A 24 -4.04 -9.69 3.44
CA GLU A 24 -4.86 -10.57 4.28
C GLU A 24 -5.57 -9.78 5.39
N SER A 25 -4.85 -8.92 6.13
CA SER A 25 -5.43 -8.15 7.23
C SER A 25 -6.43 -7.08 6.78
N LEU A 26 -6.27 -6.56 5.56
CA LEU A 26 -7.19 -5.58 4.96
C LEU A 26 -8.28 -6.20 4.08
N TYR A 27 -8.39 -7.53 4.06
CA TYR A 27 -9.37 -8.27 3.25
C TYR A 27 -9.36 -7.84 1.77
N THR A 28 -8.16 -7.66 1.23
CA THR A 28 -7.95 -7.23 -0.16
C THR A 28 -6.85 -8.07 -0.82
N SER A 29 -6.52 -7.76 -2.08
CA SER A 29 -5.47 -8.48 -2.80
C SER A 29 -4.13 -7.77 -2.72
N GLN A 30 -3.05 -8.55 -2.60
CA GLN A 30 -1.68 -8.05 -2.60
C GLN A 30 -1.35 -7.23 -3.88
N PRO A 31 -1.78 -7.65 -5.10
CA PRO A 31 -1.62 -6.82 -6.30
C PRO A 31 -2.38 -5.50 -6.23
N GLY A 32 -3.55 -5.49 -5.56
CA GLY A 32 -4.33 -4.28 -5.32
C GLY A 32 -3.58 -3.28 -4.46
N ILE A 33 -2.94 -3.74 -3.37
CA ILE A 33 -2.09 -2.90 -2.52
C ILE A 33 -0.90 -2.37 -3.33
N SER A 34 -0.15 -3.24 -3.99
CA SER A 34 1.05 -2.84 -4.76
C SER A 34 0.73 -1.79 -5.82
N LYS A 35 -0.39 -1.94 -6.52
CA LYS A 35 -0.86 -0.95 -7.50
C LYS A 35 -1.13 0.41 -6.86
N GLN A 36 -1.76 0.43 -5.69
CA GLN A 36 -2.14 1.68 -5.02
C GLN A 36 -0.93 2.41 -4.44
N VAL A 37 0.05 1.67 -3.93
CA VAL A 37 1.37 2.21 -3.54
C VAL A 37 2.05 2.84 -4.75
N ARG A 38 2.18 2.11 -5.86
CA ARG A 38 2.81 2.63 -7.08
C ARG A 38 2.12 3.88 -7.64
N LEU A 39 0.78 3.90 -7.63
CA LEU A 39 0.05 5.09 -8.06
C LEU A 39 0.33 6.30 -7.16
N LEU A 40 0.55 6.08 -5.86
CA LEU A 40 0.92 7.17 -4.94
C LEU A 40 2.34 7.66 -5.19
N GLU A 41 3.28 6.74 -5.40
CA GLU A 41 4.66 7.05 -5.81
C GLU A 41 4.69 7.92 -7.07
N ASP A 42 3.96 7.50 -8.11
CA ASP A 42 3.84 8.22 -9.39
C ASP A 42 3.21 9.61 -9.20
N GLU A 43 2.16 9.72 -8.37
CA GLU A 43 1.51 10.99 -8.06
C GLU A 43 2.40 11.97 -7.30
N LEU A 44 3.26 11.45 -6.41
CA LEU A 44 4.19 12.25 -5.60
C LEU A 44 5.55 12.48 -6.30
N GLY A 45 5.85 11.75 -7.37
CA GLY A 45 7.13 11.81 -8.06
C GLY A 45 8.30 11.25 -7.24
N ILE A 46 8.03 10.30 -6.34
CA ILE A 46 9.03 9.67 -5.46
C ILE A 46 8.90 8.14 -5.48
N GLN A 47 9.91 7.42 -5.01
CA GLN A 47 9.88 5.98 -4.76
C GLN A 47 10.02 5.75 -3.26
N ILE A 48 9.31 4.76 -2.71
CA ILE A 48 9.28 4.45 -1.27
C ILE A 48 9.44 2.96 -0.96
#